data_AF-A0A858QYX0-F1
#
_entry.id   AF-A0A858QYX0-F1
#
_cell.length_a   1.000
_cell.length_b   1.000
_cell.length_c   1.000
_cell.angle_alpha   90.00
_cell.angle_beta   90.00
_cell.angle_gamma   90.00
#
_symmetry.space_group_name_H-M   'P 1'
#
loop_
_entity.id
_entity.type
_entity.pdbx_description
1 polymer ?
#
loop_
_entity_poly.entity_id
_entity_poly.type
_entity_poly.pdbx_seq_one_letter_code
_entity_poly.pdbx_strand_id
1 'polypeptide(L)'
;MKFSKRLTFLILVVLSVVVTYYLESKKSEVTPETRAQVEAELAKDPTFPVKPVWWEKGHILAVGVLPNGENRGADAMKVCEILNSFNIVPAEVQVFDVLQIQNDDEWVQIGGAICSH
;
A
#
# COMPACT_ATOMS: atom_id res chain seq x y z
N MET A 1 -35.48 -26.79 -17.86
CA MET A 1 -35.33 -26.70 -16.40
C MET A 1 -35.64 -25.27 -15.97
N LYS A 2 -36.81 -25.00 -15.37
CA LYS A 2 -37.24 -23.64 -14.98
C LYS A 2 -36.66 -23.35 -13.59
N PHE A 3 -35.52 -22.65 -13.53
CA PHE A 3 -34.98 -22.19 -12.24
C PHE A 3 -36.00 -21.24 -11.61
N SER A 4 -36.47 -21.57 -10.41
CA SER A 4 -37.36 -20.70 -9.64
C SER A 4 -36.60 -19.40 -9.30
N LYS A 5 -37.29 -18.25 -9.36
CA LYS A 5 -36.68 -16.93 -9.11
C LYS A 5 -35.88 -16.89 -7.79
N ARG A 6 -36.36 -17.59 -6.76
CA ARG A 6 -35.68 -17.74 -5.47
C ARG A 6 -34.35 -18.52 -5.56
N LEU A 7 -34.31 -19.58 -6.37
CA LEU A 7 -33.09 -20.37 -6.60
C LEU A 7 -32.04 -19.57 -7.38
N THR A 8 -32.48 -18.78 -8.36
CA THR A 8 -31.59 -17.88 -9.13
C THR A 8 -30.98 -16.81 -8.22
N PHE A 9 -31.79 -16.23 -7.32
CA PHE A 9 -31.33 -15.23 -6.37
C PHE A 9 -30.31 -15.79 -5.37
N LEU A 10 -30.56 -17.00 -4.84
CA LEU A 10 -29.62 -17.67 -3.94
C LEU A 10 -28.28 -17.98 -4.63
N ILE A 11 -28.31 -18.43 -5.88
CA ILE A 11 -27.09 -18.68 -6.65
C ILE A 11 -26.29 -17.39 -6.82
N LEU A 12 -26.94 -16.27 -7.15
CA LEU A 12 -26.27 -14.98 -7.28
C LEU A 12 -25.59 -14.53 -5.99
N VAL A 13 -26.27 -14.66 -4.84
CA VAL A 13 -25.72 -14.31 -3.53
C VAL A 13 -24.49 -15.19 -3.23
N VAL A 14 -24.60 -16.51 -3.40
CA VAL A 14 -23.48 -17.42 -3.18
C VAL A 14 -22.30 -17.08 -4.10
N LEU A 15 -22.57 -16.77 -5.38
CA LEU A 15 -21.52 -16.42 -6.34
C LEU A 15 -20.80 -15.13 -5.95
N SER A 16 -21.52 -14.10 -5.48
CA SER A 16 -20.90 -12.87 -5.01
C SER A 16 -19.98 -13.10 -3.80
N VAL A 17 -20.40 -13.92 -2.83
CA VAL A 17 -19.58 -14.22 -1.64
C VAL A 17 -18.33 -15.00 -2.03
N VAL A 18 -18.46 -15.98 -2.92
CA VAL A 18 -17.33 -16.78 -3.41
C VAL A 18 -16.33 -15.93 -4.18
N VAL A 19 -16.80 -15.04 -5.07
CA VAL A 19 -15.92 -14.14 -5.83
C VAL A 19 -15.20 -13.16 -4.90
N THR A 20 -15.90 -12.55 -3.95
CA THR A 20 -15.28 -11.64 -2.97
C THR A 20 -14.23 -12.37 -2.12
N TYR A 21 -14.54 -13.57 -1.62
CA TYR A 21 -13.58 -14.38 -0.87
C TYR A 21 -12.37 -14.76 -1.71
N TYR A 22 -12.58 -15.16 -2.97
CA TYR A 22 -11.49 -15.49 -3.89
C TYR A 22 -10.58 -14.30 -4.15
N LEU A 23 -11.15 -13.11 -4.36
CA LEU A 23 -10.40 -11.87 -4.56
C LEU A 23 -9.59 -11.46 -3.32
N GLU A 24 -10.14 -11.67 -2.13
CA GLU A 24 -9.46 -11.31 -0.89
C GLU A 24 -8.36 -12.32 -0.51
N SER A 25 -8.61 -13.62 -0.71
CA SER A 25 -7.64 -14.69 -0.46
C SER A 25 -6.38 -14.61 -1.32
N LYS A 26 -6.45 -13.92 -2.47
CA LYS A 26 -5.32 -13.68 -3.38
C LYS A 26 -4.45 -12.50 -2.94
N LYS A 27 -4.95 -11.63 -2.07
CA LYS A 27 -4.18 -10.52 -1.50
C LYS A 27 -3.52 -11.04 -0.23
N SER A 28 -2.38 -11.70 -0.37
CA SER A 28 -1.52 -11.93 0.79
C SER A 28 -1.05 -10.58 1.30
N GLU A 29 -1.80 -10.00 2.23
CA GLU A 29 -1.40 -8.79 2.91
C GLU A 29 -0.07 -9.03 3.64
N VAL A 30 0.86 -8.08 3.54
CA VAL A 30 2.07 -8.09 4.36
C VAL A 30 1.69 -8.17 5.83
N THR A 31 2.29 -9.13 6.54
CA THR A 31 1.95 -9.39 7.94
C THR A 31 2.28 -8.18 8.82
N PRO A 32 1.57 -7.97 9.94
CA PRO A 32 1.85 -6.86 10.85
C PRO A 32 3.31 -6.83 11.35
N GLU A 33 3.91 -8.01 11.53
CA GLU A 33 5.30 -8.16 11.95
C GLU A 33 6.27 -7.63 10.89
N THR A 34 6.07 -8.00 9.62
CA THR A 34 6.89 -7.51 8.51
C THR A 34 6.68 -6.00 8.29
N ARG A 35 5.46 -5.48 8.42
CA ARG A 35 5.21 -4.02 8.36
C ARG A 35 6.00 -3.27 9.42
N ALA A 36 5.97 -3.75 10.67
CA ALA A 36 6.72 -3.15 11.76
C ALA A 36 8.25 -3.18 11.52
N GLN A 37 8.77 -4.24 10.89
CA GLN A 37 10.19 -4.32 10.53
C GLN A 37 10.56 -3.31 9.43
N VAL A 38 9.72 -3.16 8.41
CA VAL A 38 9.93 -2.14 7.36
C VAL A 38 9.87 -0.74 7.94
N GLU A 39 8.87 -0.44 8.77
CA GLU A 39 8.75 0.86 9.45
C GLU A 39 9.96 1.14 10.36
N ALA A 40 10.48 0.11 11.04
CA ALA A 40 11.69 0.22 11.85
C ALA A 40 12.94 0.50 11.00
N GLU A 41 13.05 -0.07 9.79
CA GLU A 41 14.16 0.28 8.88
C GLU A 41 14.02 1.69 8.31
N LEU A 42 12.81 2.08 7.89
CA LEU A 42 12.55 3.44 7.43
C LEU A 42 12.89 4.48 8.50
N ALA A 43 12.57 4.18 9.77
CA ALA A 43 12.89 5.05 10.90
C ALA A 43 14.39 5.26 11.13
N LYS A 44 15.27 4.43 10.58
CA LYS A 44 16.73 4.64 10.65
C LYS A 44 17.21 5.71 9.68
N ASP A 45 16.43 5.99 8.63
CA ASP A 45 16.76 7.00 7.64
C ASP A 45 16.06 8.32 8.00
N PRO A 46 16.82 9.40 8.28
CA PRO A 46 16.25 10.70 8.65
C PRO A 46 15.41 11.35 7.54
N THR A 47 15.51 10.85 6.30
CA THR A 47 14.72 11.32 5.16
C THR A 47 13.24 10.98 5.32
N PHE A 48 12.94 9.85 5.98
CA PHE A 48 11.58 9.35 6.19
C PHE A 48 11.17 9.56 7.65
N PRO A 49 10.48 10.66 7.98
CA PRO A 49 9.87 10.77 9.30
C PRO A 49 8.95 9.57 9.55
N VAL A 50 9.02 9.01 10.76
CA VAL A 50 8.24 7.83 11.20
C VAL A 50 6.73 8.01 10.98
N LYS A 51 6.25 9.26 10.86
CA LYS A 51 4.89 9.61 10.46
C LYS A 51 4.90 10.80 9.51
N PRO A 52 4.04 10.82 8.47
CA PRO A 52 3.03 9.83 8.11
C PRO A 52 3.59 8.65 7.27
N VAL A 53 3.39 7.42 7.74
CA VAL A 53 3.62 6.18 6.98
C VAL A 53 2.33 5.36 7.04
N TRP A 54 1.84 4.86 5.90
CA TRP A 54 0.67 3.97 5.88
C TRP A 54 0.77 2.89 4.83
N TRP A 55 0.09 1.78 5.11
CA TRP A 55 -0.04 0.64 4.21
C TRP A 55 -1.46 0.57 3.67
N GLU A 56 -1.62 0.54 2.35
CA GLU A 56 -2.88 0.19 1.72
C GLU A 56 -2.80 -1.23 1.14
N LYS A 57 -3.71 -2.09 1.60
CA LYS A 57 -3.87 -3.50 1.17
C LYS A 57 -2.56 -4.33 1.25
N GLY A 58 -1.61 -3.89 2.07
CA GLY A 58 -0.31 -4.51 2.29
C GLY A 58 0.71 -4.39 1.15
N HIS A 59 0.37 -3.82 0.00
CA HIS A 59 1.29 -3.73 -1.16
C HIS A 59 1.47 -2.31 -1.66
N ILE A 60 0.70 -1.35 -1.17
CA ILE A 60 0.95 0.07 -1.38
C ILE A 60 1.51 0.61 -0.07
N LEU A 61 2.74 1.13 -0.11
CA LEU A 61 3.38 1.79 1.02
C LEU A 61 3.50 3.27 0.72
N ALA A 62 2.86 4.08 1.53
CA ALA A 62 2.98 5.51 1.45
C ALA A 62 3.88 6.03 2.55
N VAL A 63 4.83 6.89 2.18
CA VAL A 63 5.80 7.50 3.09
C VAL A 63 5.76 9.01 2.96
N GLY A 64 5.81 9.69 4.09
CA GLY A 64 6.02 11.14 4.14
C GLY A 64 7.50 11.47 4.03
N VAL A 65 7.83 12.52 3.29
CA VAL A 65 9.16 13.17 3.32
C VAL A 65 9.01 14.68 3.45
N LEU A 66 10.06 15.34 3.95
CA LEU A 66 10.13 16.80 3.91
C LEU A 66 10.35 17.27 2.46
N PRO A 67 9.54 18.20 1.94
CA PRO A 67 9.69 18.67 0.57
C PRO A 67 10.97 19.50 0.41
N ASN A 68 11.62 19.38 -0.75
CA ASN A 68 12.73 20.23 -1.17
C ASN A 68 12.46 20.91 -2.52
N GLY A 69 11.24 20.82 -3.04
CA GLY A 69 10.85 21.33 -4.36
C GLY A 69 11.20 20.43 -5.54
N GLU A 70 11.77 19.24 -5.30
CA GLU A 70 12.12 18.26 -6.34
C GLU A 70 11.21 17.04 -6.30
N ASN A 71 11.19 16.28 -7.41
CA ASN A 71 10.49 15.00 -7.49
C ASN A 71 11.19 13.97 -6.59
N ARG A 72 10.42 13.32 -5.72
CA ARG A 72 10.89 12.37 -4.71
C ARG A 72 10.89 10.91 -5.16
N GLY A 73 10.93 10.67 -6.48
CA GLY A 73 11.00 9.33 -7.06
C GLY A 73 12.23 8.54 -6.63
N ALA A 74 13.38 9.20 -6.42
CA ALA A 74 14.58 8.54 -5.91
C ALA A 74 14.39 8.01 -4.48
N ASP A 75 13.67 8.76 -3.64
CA ASP A 75 13.31 8.33 -2.29
C ASP A 75 12.34 7.14 -2.34
N ALA A 76 11.39 7.14 -3.29
CA ALA A 76 10.51 6.00 -3.53
C ALA A 76 11.28 4.73 -3.95
N MET A 77 12.31 4.86 -4.79
CA MET A 77 13.19 3.75 -5.19
C MET A 77 13.98 3.19 -4.00
N LYS A 78 14.46 4.06 -3.11
CA LYS A 78 15.16 3.65 -1.88
C LYS A 78 14.27 2.83 -0.96
N VAL A 79 13.00 3.23 -0.83
CA VAL A 79 12.00 2.44 -0.09
C VAL A 79 11.73 1.11 -0.79
N CYS A 80 11.70 1.06 -2.13
CA CYS A 80 11.60 -0.21 -2.87
C CYS A 80 12.76 -1.16 -2.56
N GLU A 81 13.99 -0.67 -2.40
CA GLU A 81 15.12 -1.51 -1.98
C GLU A 81 14.89 -2.15 -0.60
N ILE A 82 14.33 -1.38 0.34
CA ILE A 82 13.95 -1.89 1.66
C ILE A 82 12.85 -2.96 1.51
N LEU A 83 11.77 -2.68 0.79
CA LEU A 83 10.67 -3.63 0.56
C LEU A 83 11.15 -4.93 -0.10
N ASN A 84 12.04 -4.82 -1.08
CA ASN A 84 12.65 -5.98 -1.75
C ASN A 84 13.45 -6.84 -0.78
N SER A 85 14.15 -6.23 0.19
CA SER A 85 14.91 -6.97 1.21
C SER A 85 14.02 -7.83 2.12
N PHE A 86 12.75 -7.45 2.29
CA PHE A 86 11.72 -8.21 3.03
C PHE A 86 10.86 -9.10 2.12
N ASN A 87 11.23 -9.25 0.84
CA ASN A 87 10.51 -10.03 -0.16
C ASN A 87 9.05 -9.55 -0.37
N ILE A 88 8.83 -8.24 -0.26
CA ILE A 88 7.53 -7.58 -0.45
C ILE A 88 7.45 -7.09 -1.90
N VAL A 89 7.06 -7.99 -2.80
CA VAL A 89 6.89 -7.70 -4.24
C VAL A 89 5.71 -8.49 -4.84
N PRO A 90 4.97 -7.93 -5.80
CA PRO A 90 5.05 -6.54 -6.27
C PRO A 90 4.50 -5.57 -5.21
N ALA A 91 5.11 -4.38 -5.12
CA ALA A 91 4.66 -3.30 -4.24
C ALA A 91 4.71 -1.95 -4.96
N GLU A 92 3.94 -0.98 -4.48
CA GLU A 92 3.95 0.40 -4.94
C GLU A 92 4.34 1.30 -3.78
N VAL A 93 5.32 2.17 -4.00
CA VAL A 93 5.70 3.21 -3.04
C VAL A 93 5.18 4.55 -3.53
N GLN A 94 4.50 5.26 -2.64
CA GLN A 94 4.05 6.63 -2.86
C GLN A 94 4.72 7.55 -1.85
N VAL A 95 5.23 8.69 -2.30
CA VAL A 95 5.93 9.65 -1.46
C VAL A 95 5.10 10.93 -1.37
N PHE A 96 4.83 11.39 -0.14
CA PHE A 96 3.96 12.52 0.15
C PHE A 96 4.69 13.66 0.87
N ASP A 97 4.21 14.88 0.64
CA ASP A 97 4.70 16.07 1.33
C ASP A 97 4.15 16.14 2.76
N VAL A 98 5.03 15.97 3.75
CA VAL A 98 4.64 16.03 5.17
C VAL A 98 4.20 17.41 5.61
N LEU A 99 4.82 18.48 5.08
CA LEU A 99 4.46 19.84 5.46
C LEU A 99 3.08 20.20 4.94
N GLN A 100 2.73 19.74 3.74
CA GLN A 100 1.41 19.99 3.18
C GLN A 100 0.30 19.24 3.93
N ILE A 101 0.56 17.98 4.33
CA ILE A 101 -0.36 17.23 5.18
C ILE A 101 -0.57 17.93 6.52
N GLN A 102 0.50 18.46 7.13
CA GLN A 102 0.41 19.11 8.44
C GLN A 102 -0.27 20.48 8.39
N ASN A 103 -0.12 21.23 7.30
CA ASN A 103 -0.65 22.59 7.18
C ASN A 103 -2.07 22.63 6.63
N ASP A 104 -2.36 21.78 5.63
CA ASP A 104 -3.57 21.90 4.81
C ASP A 104 -4.44 20.62 4.86
N ASP A 105 -4.05 19.59 5.60
CA ASP A 105 -4.67 18.24 5.59
C ASP A 105 -4.72 17.62 4.17
N GLU A 106 -3.89 18.10 3.25
CA GLU A 106 -3.85 17.65 1.86
C GLU A 106 -2.73 16.62 1.62
N TRP A 107 -3.11 15.49 1.04
CA TRP A 107 -2.18 14.43 0.62
C TRP A 107 -1.71 14.69 -0.81
N VAL A 108 -0.57 15.37 -0.94
CA VAL A 108 0.04 15.60 -2.26
C VAL A 108 1.18 14.64 -2.49
N GLN A 109 1.00 13.80 -3.50
CA GLN A 109 2.03 12.88 -3.96
C GLN A 109 3.12 13.67 -4.70
N ILE A 110 4.33 13.62 -4.16
CA ILE A 110 5.52 14.28 -4.70
C ILE A 110 6.54 13.30 -5.29
N GLY A 111 6.25 12.00 -5.23
CA GLY A 111 7.04 10.95 -5.85
C GLY A 111 6.33 9.59 -5.81
N GLY A 112 6.83 8.63 -6.58
CA GLY A 112 6.35 7.25 -6.51
C GLY A 112 7.20 6.30 -7.35
N ALA A 113 7.16 5.02 -6.98
CA ALA A 113 7.86 3.95 -7.66
C ALA A 113 7.06 2.64 -7.58
N ILE A 114 7.13 1.82 -8.62
CA ILE A 114 6.64 0.45 -8.59
C ILE A 114 7.84 -0.45 -8.28
N CYS A 115 7.78 -1.15 -7.16
CA CYS A 115 8.80 -2.09 -6.75
C CYS A 115 8.60 -3.41 -7.50
N SER A 116 9.41 -3.59 -8.52
CA SER A 116 9.59 -4.87 -9.21
C SER A 116 10.93 -5.50 -8.79
N HIS A 117 11.03 -6.82 -8.92
CA HIS A 117 12.28 -7.57 -8.82
C HIS A 117 13.37 -7.01 -9.74
#